data_AF-A0A1V8UKN1-F1
#
_entry.id   AF-A0A1V8UKN1-F1
#
_cell.length_a   1.000
_cell.length_b   1.000
_cell.length_c   1.000
_cell.angle_alpha   90.00
_cell.angle_beta   90.00
_cell.angle_gamma   90.00
#
_symmetry.space_group_name_H-M   'P 1'
#
loop_
_entity.id
_entity.type
_entity.pdbx_description
1 polymer ?
#
loop_
_entity_poly.entity_id
_entity_poly.type
_entity_poly.pdbx_seq_one_letter_code
_entity_poly.pdbx_strand_id
1 'polypeptide(L)'
;MGLFSILPESLVTIETWIIRAFLLLALLIGGPWLLVLLYDLLLYSWRAATYEFPYIGGRARGRQRPRAPSLKERPNGIKRRFSLATKPKSVDLGHVGATTSAQVKRRSTGSMGRGAWDGVDDRNIQVQLANATITTLTPFAELHPKLTPQGRYPVYFRMPVIVGDLLTVDELRLERILLEYNVPVVGSKKAQICALLDYLGAGRLASVWRRPKTLGVGRR
;
A
#
# COMPACT_ATOMS: atom_id res chain seq x y z
N MET A 1 42.01 -2.14 48.74
CA MET A 1 41.63 -1.28 49.88
C MET A 1 40.15 -0.95 49.74
N GLY A 2 39.27 -1.81 50.28
CA GLY A 2 37.82 -1.57 50.28
C GLY A 2 37.52 -0.40 51.21
N LEU A 3 36.70 0.56 50.76
CA LEU A 3 36.65 1.87 51.39
C LEU A 3 36.09 1.87 52.82
N PHE A 4 35.33 0.86 53.27
CA PHE A 4 34.98 0.63 54.69
C PHE A 4 34.57 -0.85 54.89
N SER A 5 35.20 -1.60 55.81
CA SER A 5 34.68 -2.90 56.28
C SER A 5 33.55 -2.66 57.27
N ILE A 6 32.39 -3.27 57.04
CA ILE A 6 31.21 -3.09 57.90
C ILE A 6 31.24 -4.03 59.12
N LEU A 7 32.09 -5.06 59.09
CA LEU A 7 32.20 -6.12 60.10
C LEU A 7 33.54 -6.07 60.85
N PRO A 8 33.61 -6.63 62.08
CA PRO A 8 34.85 -6.80 62.83
C PRO A 8 35.93 -7.58 62.06
N GLU A 9 37.20 -7.31 62.36
CA GLU A 9 38.37 -7.86 61.64
C GLU A 9 38.41 -9.40 61.62
N SER A 10 37.84 -10.06 62.63
CA SER A 10 37.70 -11.52 62.70
C SER A 10 36.72 -12.12 61.68
N LEU A 11 35.84 -11.31 61.06
CA LEU A 11 34.79 -11.74 60.14
C LEU A 11 35.02 -11.29 58.69
N VAL A 12 36.16 -10.65 58.39
CA VAL A 12 36.50 -10.14 57.04
C VAL A 12 36.51 -11.25 55.98
N THR A 13 36.91 -12.47 56.36
CA THR A 13 36.86 -13.63 55.46
C THR A 13 35.42 -13.91 55.01
N ILE A 14 34.46 -13.89 55.95
CA ILE A 14 33.05 -14.12 55.67
C ILE A 14 32.47 -12.98 54.83
N GLU A 15 32.80 -11.73 55.16
CA GLU A 15 32.42 -10.55 54.36
C GLU A 15 32.84 -10.70 52.90
N THR A 16 34.08 -11.14 52.66
CA THR A 16 34.61 -11.38 51.30
C THR A 16 33.84 -12.48 50.56
N TRP A 17 33.51 -13.58 51.24
CA TRP A 17 32.73 -14.68 50.66
C TRP A 17 31.31 -14.24 50.31
N ILE A 18 30.67 -13.46 51.19
CA ILE A 18 29.34 -12.91 50.97
C ILE A 18 29.33 -11.98 49.75
N ILE A 19 30.29 -11.05 49.65
CA ILE A 19 30.40 -10.14 48.49
C ILE A 19 30.59 -10.94 47.20
N ARG A 20 31.46 -11.97 47.20
CA ARG A 20 31.67 -12.83 46.02
C ARG A 20 30.40 -13.59 45.63
N ALA A 21 29.67 -14.13 46.59
CA ALA A 21 28.40 -14.82 46.34
C ALA A 21 27.36 -13.88 45.74
N PHE A 22 27.22 -12.67 46.28
CA PHE A 22 26.32 -11.65 45.74
C PHE A 22 26.73 -11.19 44.33
N LEU A 23 28.02 -11.01 44.05
CA LEU A 23 28.51 -10.68 42.71
C LEU A 23 28.25 -11.80 41.71
N LEU A 24 28.46 -13.06 42.12
CA LEU A 24 28.14 -14.22 41.28
C LEU A 24 26.65 -14.27 40.97
N LEU A 25 25.79 -14.08 41.98
CA LEU A 25 24.35 -14.09 41.81
C LEU A 25 23.86 -12.90 40.96
N ALA A 26 24.45 -11.71 41.14
CA ALA A 26 24.18 -10.54 40.31
C ALA A 26 24.58 -10.77 38.86
N LEU A 27 25.70 -11.43 38.61
CA LEU A 27 26.12 -11.83 37.26
C LEU A 27 25.20 -12.92 36.68
N LEU A 28 24.75 -13.88 37.48
CA LEU A 28 23.87 -14.95 37.02
C LEU A 28 22.48 -14.42 36.62
N ILE A 29 21.92 -13.52 37.43
CA ILE A 29 20.59 -12.95 37.21
C ILE A 29 20.64 -11.81 36.20
N GLY A 30 21.57 -10.87 36.38
CA GLY A 30 21.68 -9.65 35.57
C GLY A 30 22.52 -9.81 34.30
N GLY A 31 23.45 -10.77 34.27
CA GLY A 31 24.35 -10.99 33.13
C GLY A 31 23.62 -11.27 31.82
N PRO A 32 22.60 -12.14 31.76
CA PRO A 32 21.83 -12.37 30.54
C PRO A 32 21.18 -11.07 30.00
N TRP A 33 20.61 -10.25 30.88
CA TRP A 33 20.02 -8.96 30.50
C TRP A 33 21.07 -7.95 30.04
N LEU A 34 22.21 -7.88 30.75
CA LEU A 34 23.34 -7.02 30.39
C LEU A 34 23.92 -7.41 29.03
N LEU A 35 24.00 -8.71 28.73
CA LEU A 35 24.48 -9.22 27.46
C LEU A 35 23.53 -8.87 26.30
N VAL A 36 22.21 -8.98 26.50
CA VAL A 36 21.22 -8.54 25.51
C VAL A 36 21.32 -7.03 25.25
N LEU A 37 21.45 -6.22 26.30
CA LEU A 37 21.58 -4.77 26.19
C LEU A 37 22.88 -4.38 25.48
N LEU A 38 24.00 -5.01 25.86
CA LEU A 38 25.29 -4.78 25.22
C LEU A 38 25.26 -5.21 23.74
N TYR A 39 24.61 -6.33 23.44
CA TYR A 39 24.42 -6.79 22.07
C TYR A 39 23.61 -5.77 21.25
N ASP A 40 22.49 -5.27 21.78
CA ASP A 40 21.67 -4.26 21.12
C ASP A 40 22.45 -2.95 20.92
N LEU A 41 23.21 -2.51 21.92
CA LEU A 41 24.06 -1.32 21.84
C LEU A 41 25.17 -1.47 20.78
N LEU A 42 25.84 -2.63 20.74
CA LEU A 42 26.86 -2.94 19.75
C LEU A 42 26.26 -3.03 18.35
N LEU A 43 25.12 -3.71 18.21
CA LEU A 43 24.41 -3.81 16.94
C LEU A 43 23.93 -2.44 16.46
N TYR A 44 23.39 -1.62 17.36
CA TYR A 44 22.98 -0.26 17.08
C TYR A 44 24.17 0.59 16.65
N SER A 45 25.30 0.50 17.34
CA SER A 45 26.53 1.24 17.02
C SER A 45 27.12 0.79 15.69
N TRP A 46 27.16 -0.53 15.43
CA TRP A 46 27.58 -1.10 14.15
C TRP A 46 26.67 -0.63 13.02
N ARG A 47 25.35 -0.69 13.24
CA ARG A 47 24.33 -0.21 12.30
C ARG A 47 24.47 1.29 12.05
N ALA A 48 24.69 2.09 13.09
CA ALA A 48 24.92 3.53 12.97
C ALA A 48 26.20 3.84 12.19
N ALA A 49 27.31 3.18 12.51
CA ALA A 49 28.58 3.34 11.81
C ALA A 49 28.46 2.93 10.33
N THR A 50 27.83 1.80 10.03
CA THR A 50 27.61 1.35 8.65
C THR A 50 26.61 2.23 7.88
N TYR A 51 25.72 2.96 8.56
CA TYR A 51 24.92 4.02 7.94
C TYR A 51 25.73 5.27 7.59
N GLU A 52 26.86 5.50 8.24
CA GLU A 52 27.75 6.61 7.96
C GLU A 52 28.86 6.28 6.96
N PHE A 53 29.25 4.99 6.83
CA PHE A 53 30.22 4.55 5.84
C PHE A 53 29.62 4.48 4.40
N PRO A 54 30.07 5.34 3.47
CA PRO A 54 29.48 5.47 2.13
C PRO A 54 29.80 4.31 1.16
N TYR A 55 30.47 3.25 1.62
CA TYR A 55 30.96 2.18 0.74
C TYR A 55 29.91 1.07 0.49
N ILE A 56 29.06 0.75 1.47
CA ILE A 56 28.07 -0.35 1.37
C ILE A 56 26.64 0.08 1.81
N GLY A 57 26.50 1.19 2.53
CA GLY A 57 25.26 1.59 3.21
C GLY A 57 24.56 2.81 2.61
N GLY A 58 24.07 2.70 1.37
CA GLY A 58 22.77 3.22 0.93
C GLY A 58 22.25 4.61 1.37
N ARG A 59 23.09 5.59 1.75
CA ARG A 59 22.69 7.00 1.65
C ARG A 59 22.57 7.29 0.17
N ALA A 60 21.35 7.10 -0.33
CA ALA A 60 20.88 7.65 -1.57
C ALA A 60 21.27 9.13 -1.60
N ARG A 61 22.36 9.40 -2.33
CA ARG A 61 22.86 10.70 -2.77
C ARG A 61 21.79 11.77 -2.71
N GLY A 62 21.83 12.65 -1.71
CA GLY A 62 21.19 13.96 -1.77
C GLY A 62 19.73 14.01 -2.24
N ARG A 63 18.99 12.88 -2.25
CA ARG A 63 17.58 12.87 -2.62
C ARG A 63 16.85 13.27 -1.37
N GLN A 64 16.47 14.53 -1.36
CA GLN A 64 15.55 15.13 -0.41
C GLN A 64 14.47 14.11 -0.07
N ARG A 65 14.20 13.91 1.24
CA ARG A 65 13.06 13.12 1.69
C ARG A 65 11.86 13.51 0.81
N PRO A 66 11.15 12.56 0.17
CA PRO A 66 9.99 12.89 -0.64
C PRO A 66 9.03 13.69 0.23
N ARG A 67 9.03 15.01 0.02
CA ARG A 67 8.21 15.94 0.77
C ARG A 67 6.82 15.74 0.21
N ALA A 68 5.85 15.53 1.09
CA ALA A 68 4.46 15.42 0.66
C ALA A 68 4.15 16.60 -0.27
N PRO A 69 3.56 16.35 -1.46
CA PRO A 69 3.30 17.39 -2.44
C PRO A 69 2.52 18.51 -1.77
N SER A 70 3.07 19.73 -1.81
CA SER A 70 2.36 20.88 -1.25
C SER A 70 1.05 21.06 -2.01
N LEU A 71 -0.01 21.54 -1.37
CA LEU A 71 -1.34 21.72 -1.99
C LEU A 71 -1.33 22.57 -3.29
N LYS A 72 -0.22 23.27 -3.56
CA LYS A 72 0.00 24.11 -4.73
C LYS A 72 0.74 23.40 -5.88
N GLU A 73 1.21 22.19 -5.67
CA GLU A 73 2.06 21.46 -6.61
C GLU A 73 1.36 20.18 -7.09
N ARG A 74 1.28 19.99 -8.41
CA ARG A 74 0.69 18.79 -9.01
C ARG A 74 1.70 17.63 -8.90
N PRO A 75 1.28 16.35 -8.88
CA PRO A 75 2.18 15.18 -8.80
C PRO A 75 3.35 15.12 -9.79
N ASN A 76 3.34 15.97 -10.84
CA ASN A 76 4.38 16.05 -11.87
C ASN A 76 5.40 17.19 -11.62
N GLY A 77 5.42 17.83 -10.45
CA GLY A 77 6.37 18.92 -10.12
C GLY A 77 6.06 20.28 -10.76
N ILE A 78 4.89 20.43 -11.38
CA ILE A 78 4.46 21.68 -12.01
C ILE A 78 3.62 22.48 -11.00
N LYS A 79 3.99 23.74 -10.77
CA LYS A 79 3.26 24.69 -9.92
C LYS A 79 1.87 24.96 -10.51
N ARG A 80 0.79 24.71 -9.75
CA ARG A 80 -0.58 25.08 -10.18
C ARG A 80 -0.71 26.61 -10.19
N ARG A 81 -1.03 27.20 -11.35
CA ARG A 81 -1.51 28.59 -11.41
C ARG A 81 -2.93 28.60 -10.86
N PHE A 82 -3.11 29.18 -9.66
CA PHE A 82 -4.43 29.44 -9.11
C PHE A 82 -5.05 30.62 -9.87
N SER A 83 -5.95 30.34 -10.81
CA SER A 83 -6.86 31.36 -11.33
C SER A 83 -8.08 31.39 -10.41
N LEU A 84 -8.16 32.41 -9.55
CA LEU A 84 -9.37 32.74 -8.82
C LEU A 84 -10.49 33.01 -9.84
N ALA A 85 -11.61 32.30 -9.69
CA ALA A 85 -12.80 32.56 -10.48
C ALA A 85 -13.29 33.98 -10.16
N THR A 86 -13.08 34.91 -11.10
CA THR A 86 -13.75 36.21 -11.08
C THR A 86 -15.26 35.95 -10.98
N LYS A 87 -15.89 36.51 -9.95
CA LYS A 87 -17.34 36.49 -9.72
C LYS A 87 -18.09 36.75 -11.03
N PRO A 88 -19.12 35.98 -11.40
CA PRO A 88 -19.96 36.35 -12.53
C PRO A 88 -20.62 37.70 -12.21
N LYS A 89 -20.39 38.67 -13.09
CA LYS A 89 -21.07 39.96 -13.08
C LYS A 89 -22.58 39.67 -13.17
N SER A 90 -23.35 40.17 -12.21
CA SER A 90 -24.81 40.09 -12.24
C SER A 90 -25.29 40.65 -13.58
N VAL A 91 -26.07 39.83 -14.28
CA VAL A 91 -26.67 40.17 -15.57
C VAL A 91 -27.75 41.21 -15.28
N ASP A 92 -27.46 42.49 -15.52
CA ASP A 92 -28.48 43.50 -15.74
C ASP A 92 -29.09 43.26 -17.11
N LEU A 93 -30.41 43.06 -17.13
CA LEU A 93 -31.20 43.01 -18.35
C LEU A 93 -31.20 44.39 -19.01
N GLY A 94 -30.77 44.43 -20.27
CA GLY A 94 -31.21 45.44 -21.23
C GLY A 94 -30.09 46.28 -21.84
N HIS A 95 -29.55 45.85 -22.99
CA HIS A 95 -29.55 46.71 -24.18
C HIS A 95 -29.28 45.89 -25.45
N VAL A 96 -30.05 46.20 -26.48
CA VAL A 96 -30.04 45.63 -27.82
C VAL A 96 -28.81 46.13 -28.58
N GLY A 97 -28.12 45.28 -29.34
CA GLY A 97 -27.03 45.71 -30.21
C GLY A 97 -26.23 44.60 -30.87
N ALA A 98 -26.72 44.17 -32.04
CA ALA A 98 -26.01 43.71 -33.25
C ALA A 98 -24.67 42.94 -33.18
N THR A 99 -24.67 41.84 -33.95
CA THR A 99 -23.57 41.28 -34.76
C THR A 99 -22.27 40.84 -34.08
N THR A 100 -22.04 39.53 -34.02
CA THR A 100 -21.03 38.88 -34.89
C THR A 100 -21.09 37.36 -34.76
N SER A 101 -21.29 36.73 -35.90
CA SER A 101 -21.05 35.32 -36.17
C SER A 101 -19.58 34.96 -35.92
N ALA A 102 -19.30 34.11 -34.94
CA ALA A 102 -18.19 33.14 -34.94
C ALA A 102 -18.04 32.54 -33.55
N GLN A 103 -18.63 31.37 -33.33
CA GLN A 103 -17.90 30.19 -32.83
C GLN A 103 -18.91 29.08 -32.57
N VAL A 104 -19.08 28.28 -33.62
CA VAL A 104 -19.25 26.84 -33.50
C VAL A 104 -18.09 26.34 -32.63
N LYS A 105 -18.26 26.32 -31.30
CA LYS A 105 -17.36 25.62 -30.42
C LYS A 105 -17.70 24.15 -30.53
N ARG A 106 -17.18 23.55 -31.61
CA ARG A 106 -17.02 22.12 -31.78
C ARG A 106 -16.60 21.57 -30.41
N ARG A 107 -17.45 20.75 -29.81
CA ARG A 107 -17.08 19.83 -28.74
C ARG A 107 -16.02 18.92 -29.34
N SER A 108 -14.77 19.38 -29.35
CA SER A 108 -13.62 18.54 -29.55
C SER A 108 -13.64 17.59 -28.37
N THR A 109 -14.02 16.34 -28.66
CA THR A 109 -13.46 15.14 -28.06
C THR A 109 -12.01 15.44 -27.67
N GLY A 110 -11.83 15.78 -26.39
CA GLY A 110 -10.54 16.14 -25.85
C GLY A 110 -9.65 14.92 -25.97
N SER A 111 -8.69 14.99 -26.89
CA SER A 111 -7.46 14.19 -26.85
C SER A 111 -6.97 14.17 -25.40
N MET A 112 -7.14 13.03 -24.72
CA MET A 112 -6.60 12.81 -23.38
C MET A 112 -5.09 12.97 -23.48
N GLY A 113 -4.57 14.08 -22.97
CA GLY A 113 -3.13 14.34 -22.94
C GLY A 113 -2.41 13.19 -22.22
N ARG A 114 -1.23 12.80 -22.73
CA ARG A 114 -0.40 11.69 -22.25
C ARG A 114 -0.36 11.55 -20.71
N GLY A 115 -0.27 12.65 -19.98
CA GLY A 115 -0.23 12.64 -18.51
C GLY A 115 -1.53 12.28 -17.76
N ALA A 116 -2.65 12.07 -18.44
CA ALA A 116 -3.87 11.51 -17.83
C ALA A 116 -3.85 9.98 -17.76
N TRP A 117 -3.17 9.35 -18.72
CA TRP A 117 -3.00 7.90 -18.81
C TRP A 117 -2.04 7.37 -17.74
N ASP A 118 -0.97 8.12 -17.47
CA ASP A 118 0.01 7.79 -16.41
C ASP A 118 -0.68 7.55 -15.05
N GLY A 119 -1.70 8.34 -14.71
CA GLY A 119 -2.44 8.17 -13.46
C GLY A 119 -3.40 6.98 -13.43
N VAL A 120 -3.86 6.50 -14.59
CA VAL A 120 -4.70 5.30 -14.72
C VAL A 120 -3.85 4.06 -14.50
N ASP A 121 -2.68 4.00 -15.13
CA ASP A 121 -1.74 2.89 -15.04
C ASP A 121 -1.19 2.73 -13.62
N ASP A 122 -0.73 3.83 -13.00
CA ASP A 122 -0.25 3.83 -11.61
C ASP A 122 -1.31 3.30 -10.63
N ARG A 123 -2.56 3.76 -10.79
CA ARG A 123 -3.67 3.31 -9.94
C ARG A 123 -3.99 1.84 -10.17
N ASN A 124 -4.01 1.41 -11.43
CA ASN A 124 -4.28 0.03 -11.79
C ASN A 124 -3.18 -0.92 -11.30
N ILE A 125 -1.92 -0.50 -11.28
CA ILE A 125 -0.81 -1.27 -10.70
C ILE A 125 -0.99 -1.44 -9.18
N GLN A 126 -1.33 -0.37 -8.46
CA GLN A 126 -1.60 -0.46 -7.02
C GLN A 126 -2.75 -1.43 -6.71
N VAL A 127 -3.83 -1.36 -7.49
CA VAL A 127 -4.96 -2.28 -7.38
C VAL A 127 -4.56 -3.73 -7.66
N GLN A 128 -3.71 -3.98 -8.66
CA GLN A 128 -3.18 -5.32 -8.95
C GLN A 128 -2.41 -5.89 -7.77
N LEU A 129 -1.54 -5.08 -7.16
CA LEU A 129 -0.74 -5.51 -6.02
C LEU A 129 -1.62 -5.87 -4.82
N ALA A 130 -2.67 -5.07 -4.54
CA ALA A 130 -3.63 -5.37 -3.49
C ALA A 130 -4.44 -6.65 -3.79
N ASN A 131 -4.91 -6.82 -5.03
CA ASN A 131 -5.67 -8.00 -5.43
C ASN A 131 -4.81 -9.28 -5.47
N ALA A 132 -3.50 -9.15 -5.71
CA ALA A 132 -2.58 -10.28 -5.76
C ALA A 132 -2.35 -10.93 -4.37
N THR A 133 -2.60 -10.21 -3.28
CA THR A 133 -2.51 -10.76 -1.91
C THR A 133 -3.73 -11.60 -1.53
N ILE A 134 -4.81 -11.53 -2.31
CA ILE A 134 -6.05 -12.28 -2.07
C ILE A 134 -5.78 -13.77 -2.33
N THR A 135 -6.08 -14.60 -1.33
CA THR A 135 -5.94 -16.06 -1.41
C THR A 135 -7.22 -16.76 -0.94
N THR A 136 -7.29 -18.09 -1.07
CA THR A 136 -8.42 -18.88 -0.54
C THR A 136 -8.51 -18.87 0.98
N LEU A 137 -7.45 -18.47 1.68
CA LEU A 137 -7.42 -18.34 3.14
C LEU A 137 -8.01 -17.00 3.62
N THR A 138 -8.29 -16.07 2.71
CA THR A 138 -8.80 -14.73 3.01
C THR A 138 -10.21 -14.55 2.42
N PRO A 139 -11.24 -15.24 2.93
CA PRO A 139 -12.60 -15.23 2.35
C PRO A 139 -13.28 -13.85 2.46
N PHE A 140 -12.88 -13.05 3.45
CA PHE A 140 -13.38 -11.70 3.69
C PHE A 140 -12.50 -10.61 3.05
N ALA A 141 -11.55 -11.00 2.18
CA ALA A 141 -10.74 -10.01 1.48
C ALA A 141 -11.61 -9.19 0.52
N GLU A 142 -11.31 -7.90 0.45
CA GLU A 142 -11.94 -6.98 -0.50
C GLU A 142 -11.21 -7.03 -1.84
N LEU A 143 -11.96 -7.27 -2.90
CA LEU A 143 -11.50 -7.20 -4.27
C LEU A 143 -11.65 -5.76 -4.77
N HIS A 144 -10.53 -5.13 -5.10
CA HIS A 144 -10.50 -3.74 -5.53
C HIS A 144 -10.74 -3.61 -7.05
N PRO A 145 -11.58 -2.64 -7.49
CA PRO A 145 -11.84 -2.40 -8.90
C PRO A 145 -10.68 -1.67 -9.59
N LYS A 146 -10.46 -2.01 -10.87
CA LYS A 146 -9.55 -1.29 -11.75
C LYS A 146 -10.28 -0.15 -12.46
N LEU A 147 -9.52 0.84 -12.90
CA LEU A 147 -9.99 1.83 -13.85
C LEU A 147 -10.04 1.21 -15.25
N THR A 148 -11.14 1.45 -15.96
CA THR A 148 -11.26 1.15 -17.38
C THR A 148 -10.22 1.92 -18.20
N PRO A 149 -9.96 1.52 -19.45
CA PRO A 149 -9.18 2.34 -20.38
C PRO A 149 -9.75 3.75 -20.60
N GLN A 150 -10.96 4.06 -20.15
CA GLN A 150 -11.52 5.41 -20.22
C GLN A 150 -11.28 6.22 -18.94
N GLY A 151 -10.51 5.68 -17.97
CA GLY A 151 -10.22 6.31 -16.70
C GLY A 151 -11.42 6.37 -15.74
N ARG A 152 -12.41 5.48 -15.92
CA ARG A 152 -13.62 5.41 -15.08
C ARG A 152 -13.75 4.04 -14.42
N TYR A 153 -14.36 4.00 -13.24
CA TYR A 153 -14.74 2.73 -12.61
C TYR A 153 -16.06 2.22 -13.20
N PRO A 154 -16.23 0.89 -13.31
CA PRO A 154 -17.46 0.32 -13.80
C PRO A 154 -18.67 0.71 -12.95
N VAL A 155 -19.84 0.89 -13.57
CA VAL A 155 -21.05 1.37 -12.87
C VAL A 155 -21.42 0.48 -11.69
N TYR A 156 -21.32 -0.83 -11.88
CA TYR A 156 -21.68 -1.83 -10.88
C TYR A 156 -20.52 -2.30 -10.00
N PHE A 157 -19.32 -1.74 -10.20
CA PHE A 157 -18.09 -2.12 -9.52
C PHE A 157 -17.21 -0.90 -9.23
N ARG A 158 -17.81 0.10 -8.57
CA ARG A 158 -17.13 1.34 -8.14
C ARG A 158 -16.43 1.23 -6.79
N MET A 159 -16.95 0.35 -5.94
CA MET A 159 -16.46 0.11 -4.58
C MET A 159 -15.80 -1.27 -4.51
N PRO A 160 -14.85 -1.47 -3.58
CA PRO A 160 -14.34 -2.80 -3.30
C PRO A 160 -15.48 -3.75 -2.91
N VAL A 161 -15.42 -4.99 -3.39
CA VAL A 161 -16.44 -6.02 -3.12
C VAL A 161 -15.78 -7.20 -2.44
N ILE A 162 -16.41 -7.75 -1.39
CA ILE A 162 -15.89 -8.92 -0.70
C ILE A 162 -15.91 -10.13 -1.64
N VAL A 163 -14.87 -10.94 -1.64
CA VAL A 163 -14.75 -12.12 -2.51
C VAL A 163 -15.91 -13.10 -2.33
N GLY A 164 -16.40 -13.29 -1.10
CA GLY A 164 -17.59 -14.10 -0.82
C GLY A 164 -18.84 -13.56 -1.52
N ASP A 165 -19.05 -12.25 -1.49
CA ASP A 165 -20.20 -11.59 -2.13
C ASP A 165 -20.09 -11.60 -3.65
N LEU A 166 -18.88 -11.69 -4.21
CA LEU A 166 -18.69 -11.78 -5.66
C LEU A 166 -19.32 -13.04 -6.27
N LEU A 167 -19.37 -14.15 -5.52
CA LEU A 167 -19.99 -15.40 -5.96
C LEU A 167 -21.51 -15.30 -6.07
N THR A 168 -22.13 -14.44 -5.25
CA THR A 168 -23.58 -14.26 -5.21
C THR A 168 -24.09 -13.20 -6.19
N VAL A 169 -23.20 -12.43 -6.83
CA VAL A 169 -23.57 -11.41 -7.83
C VAL A 169 -24.40 -12.00 -8.98
N ASP A 170 -25.44 -11.28 -9.39
CA ASP A 170 -26.29 -11.64 -10.54
C ASP A 170 -25.49 -11.75 -11.84
N GLU A 171 -25.86 -12.69 -12.70
CA GLU A 171 -25.18 -12.92 -13.99
C GLU A 171 -25.20 -11.68 -14.88
N LEU A 172 -26.34 -11.00 -15.00
CA LEU A 172 -26.48 -9.75 -15.76
C LEU A 172 -25.56 -8.63 -15.26
N ARG A 173 -25.34 -8.57 -13.94
CA ARG A 173 -24.47 -7.57 -13.31
C ARG A 173 -23.01 -7.88 -13.60
N LEU A 174 -22.62 -9.16 -13.53
CA LEU A 174 -21.29 -9.65 -13.88
C LEU A 174 -20.96 -9.42 -15.36
N GLU A 175 -21.88 -9.75 -16.26
CA GLU A 175 -21.70 -9.56 -17.70
C GLU A 175 -21.51 -8.08 -18.05
N ARG A 176 -22.29 -7.17 -17.43
CA ARG A 176 -22.10 -5.74 -17.69
C ARG A 176 -20.74 -5.24 -17.20
N ILE A 177 -20.24 -5.75 -16.07
CA ILE A 177 -18.89 -5.41 -15.57
C ILE A 177 -17.83 -5.91 -16.54
N LEU A 178 -17.95 -7.13 -17.06
CA LEU A 178 -17.01 -7.71 -18.02
C LEU A 178 -16.98 -6.95 -19.35
N LEU A 179 -18.15 -6.59 -19.88
CA LEU A 179 -18.29 -5.77 -21.07
C LEU A 179 -17.64 -4.39 -20.90
N GLU A 180 -17.80 -3.78 -19.72
CA GLU A 180 -17.21 -2.47 -19.42
C GLU A 180 -15.67 -2.52 -19.32
N TYR A 181 -15.10 -3.66 -18.90
CA TYR A 181 -13.66 -3.91 -18.92
C TYR A 181 -13.13 -4.45 -20.25
N ASN A 182 -14.00 -4.67 -21.25
CA ASN A 182 -13.65 -5.32 -22.51
C ASN A 182 -13.03 -6.73 -22.32
N VAL A 183 -13.49 -7.46 -21.30
CA VAL A 183 -13.09 -8.84 -21.03
C VAL A 183 -14.11 -9.77 -21.70
N PRO A 184 -13.66 -10.84 -22.41
CA PRO A 184 -14.58 -11.71 -23.12
C PRO A 184 -15.53 -12.45 -22.17
N VAL A 185 -16.84 -12.31 -22.42
CA VAL A 185 -17.90 -13.01 -21.70
C VAL A 185 -18.05 -14.40 -22.32
N VAL A 186 -17.24 -15.37 -21.89
CA VAL A 186 -17.27 -16.73 -22.45
C VAL A 186 -17.47 -17.78 -21.35
N GLY A 187 -18.45 -18.65 -21.56
CA GLY A 187 -18.71 -19.82 -20.73
C GLY A 187 -19.60 -19.58 -19.52
N SER A 188 -19.52 -20.50 -18.55
CA SER A 188 -20.30 -20.49 -17.30
C SER A 188 -19.99 -19.26 -16.44
N LYS A 189 -20.94 -18.83 -15.59
CA LYS A 189 -20.75 -17.81 -14.54
C LYS A 189 -19.43 -17.99 -13.78
N LYS A 190 -19.06 -19.22 -13.45
CA LYS A 190 -17.79 -19.52 -12.77
C LYS A 190 -16.57 -19.13 -13.60
N ALA A 191 -16.59 -19.40 -14.91
CA ALA A 191 -15.51 -19.04 -15.83
C ALA A 191 -15.44 -17.52 -16.01
N GLN A 192 -16.58 -16.85 -16.11
CA GLN A 192 -16.69 -15.39 -16.16
C GLN A 192 -16.10 -14.72 -14.91
N ILE A 193 -16.40 -15.23 -13.71
CA ILE A 193 -15.80 -14.75 -12.45
C ILE A 193 -14.28 -14.98 -12.45
N CYS A 194 -13.82 -16.15 -12.90
CA CYS A 194 -12.38 -16.41 -12.98
C CYS A 194 -11.67 -15.46 -13.97
N ALA A 195 -12.30 -15.15 -15.11
CA ALA A 195 -11.78 -14.20 -16.08
C ALA A 195 -11.72 -12.76 -15.49
N LEU A 196 -12.74 -12.36 -14.73
CA LEU A 196 -12.74 -11.09 -14.01
C LEU A 196 -11.61 -11.04 -12.97
N LEU A 197 -11.43 -12.10 -12.18
CA LEU A 197 -10.38 -12.18 -11.18
C LEU A 197 -8.98 -12.13 -11.79
N ASP A 198 -8.76 -12.83 -12.91
CA ASP A 198 -7.51 -12.75 -13.67
C ASP A 198 -7.24 -11.32 -14.13
N TYR A 199 -8.24 -10.68 -14.74
CA TYR A 199 -8.13 -9.31 -15.22
C TYR A 199 -7.80 -8.35 -14.08
N LEU A 200 -8.39 -8.53 -12.89
CA LEU A 200 -8.19 -7.66 -11.73
C LEU A 200 -6.87 -7.93 -10.98
N GLY A 201 -6.14 -9.00 -11.30
CA GLY A 201 -4.87 -9.36 -10.66
C GLY A 201 -4.98 -10.39 -9.52
N ALA A 202 -6.18 -10.89 -9.23
CA ALA A 202 -6.42 -11.95 -8.25
C ALA A 202 -6.20 -13.36 -8.84
N GLY A 203 -5.12 -13.53 -9.62
CA GLY A 203 -4.85 -14.76 -10.39
C GLY A 203 -4.62 -16.00 -9.53
N ARG A 204 -4.08 -15.85 -8.32
CA ARG A 204 -3.93 -16.96 -7.37
C ARG A 204 -5.29 -17.57 -7.01
N LEU A 205 -6.26 -16.73 -6.66
CA LEU A 205 -7.62 -17.15 -6.36
C LEU A 205 -8.30 -17.80 -7.57
N ALA A 206 -8.22 -17.15 -8.73
CA ALA A 206 -8.78 -17.66 -9.99
C ALA A 206 -8.20 -19.03 -10.38
N SER A 207 -6.90 -19.23 -10.19
CA SER A 207 -6.22 -20.51 -10.49
C SER A 207 -6.75 -21.65 -9.62
N VAL A 208 -7.00 -21.39 -8.32
CA VAL A 208 -7.54 -22.39 -7.41
C VAL A 208 -8.99 -22.71 -7.75
N TRP A 209 -9.80 -21.70 -8.10
CA TRP A 209 -11.20 -21.90 -8.44
C TRP A 209 -11.41 -22.62 -9.77
N ARG A 210 -10.48 -22.46 -10.72
CA ARG A 210 -10.50 -23.22 -11.99
C ARG A 210 -10.16 -24.70 -11.81
N ARG A 211 -9.43 -25.09 -10.75
CA ARG A 211 -9.12 -26.50 -10.53
C ARG A 211 -10.42 -27.29 -10.33
N PRO A 212 -10.59 -28.42 -11.03
CA PRO A 212 -11.65 -29.36 -10.69
C PRO A 212 -11.44 -29.78 -9.23
N LYS A 213 -12.53 -29.93 -8.45
CA LYS A 213 -12.44 -30.61 -7.16
C LYS A 213 -11.92 -32.01 -7.47
N THR A 214 -10.63 -32.24 -7.25
CA THR A 214 -10.09 -33.59 -7.25
C THR A 214 -10.75 -34.28 -6.06
N LEU A 215 -11.83 -35.02 -6.34
CA LEU A 215 -12.34 -36.05 -5.43
C LEU A 215 -11.11 -36.81 -4.95
N GLY A 216 -10.91 -36.80 -3.63
CA GLY A 216 -9.74 -37.41 -3.02
C GLY A 216 -9.58 -38.83 -3.55
N VAL A 217 -8.57 -39.02 -4.39
CA VAL A 217 -8.02 -40.34 -4.63
C VAL A 217 -7.42 -40.73 -3.29
N GLY A 218 -8.18 -41.53 -2.55
CA GLY A 218 -7.79 -42.05 -1.25
C GLY A 218 -6.40 -42.65 -1.35
N ARG A 219 -5.46 -42.06 -0.64
CA ARG A 219 -4.27 -42.82 -0.22
C ARG A 219 -4.76 -43.78 0.85
N ARG A 220 -4.84 -45.05 0.45
CA ARG A 220 -4.79 -46.20 1.35
C ARG A 220 -3.54 -46.15 2.20
#